data_AF-A0A9W6BMV5-F1
#
_entry.id   AF-A0A9W6BMV5-F1
#
_cell.length_a   1.000
_cell.length_b   1.000
_cell.length_c   1.000
_cell.angle_alpha   90.00
_cell.angle_beta   90.00
_cell.angle_gamma   90.00
#
_symmetry.space_group_name_H-M   'P 1'
#
loop_
_entity.id
_entity.type
_entity.pdbx_description
1 polymer ?
#
loop_
_entity_poly.entity_id
_entity_poly.type
_entity_poly.pdbx_seq_one_letter_code
_entity_poly.pdbx_strand_id
1 'polypeptide(L)'
;MLGTTIGGRRPPSTWPVPAGFRDKLNVAWEAVSERAVQLAGGDPQRVTRDIFIDAVRDALPGLSSEEDDYVRRVALAVIQEARGSQVFFADLDFLRAALLQGRVHPSDLDAPPPTTTQSLFSTQTRTGTKNLDLFKTTGVNWRIPKGFLGRYNAVSAEILRRATEMVGARHDGNKDVVAGVWGRVDVGTFVGACRQILGGLSPEEEEYIACLAAEQVPPGSAFIRDLPFLDKCLQQGRTPTAIKGPELLPTIFLNNTTSGQLDGASLRRTGGRTY
;
A
#
# COMPACT_ATOMS: atom_id res chain seq x y z
N MET A 1 16.33 15.01 -16.19
CA MET A 1 16.08 14.11 -15.04
C MET A 1 14.58 14.10 -14.78
N LEU A 2 13.85 13.19 -15.43
CA LEU A 2 12.46 12.95 -15.09
C LEU A 2 12.46 12.08 -13.83
N GLY A 3 11.94 12.62 -12.74
CA GLY A 3 11.76 11.87 -11.50
C GLY A 3 10.86 10.68 -11.76
N THR A 4 11.26 9.50 -11.32
CA THR A 4 10.48 8.27 -11.33
C THR A 4 9.11 8.56 -10.73
N THR A 5 8.07 8.63 -11.57
CA THR A 5 6.71 8.92 -11.12
C THR A 5 6.20 7.81 -10.24
N ILE A 6 5.66 8.17 -9.07
CA ILE A 6 4.99 7.21 -8.18
C ILE A 6 3.71 6.74 -8.90
N GLY A 7 3.66 5.45 -9.22
CA GLY A 7 2.53 4.84 -9.90
C GLY A 7 1.22 4.99 -9.13
N GLY A 8 0.14 5.30 -9.86
CA GLY A 8 -1.20 5.49 -9.30
C GLY A 8 -2.17 4.44 -9.85
N ARG A 9 -3.26 4.18 -9.14
CA ARG A 9 -4.34 3.29 -9.59
C ARG A 9 -5.24 3.99 -10.61
N ARG A 10 -4.73 4.23 -11.81
CA ARG A 10 -5.54 4.69 -12.96
C ARG A 10 -6.14 3.47 -13.67
N PRO A 11 -7.41 3.52 -14.13
CA PRO A 11 -7.97 2.46 -14.94
C PRO A 11 -7.12 2.32 -16.21
N PRO A 12 -6.53 1.14 -16.48
CA PRO A 12 -5.68 0.98 -17.65
C PRO A 12 -6.56 0.94 -18.91
N SER A 13 -6.20 1.71 -19.93
CA SER A 13 -6.60 1.38 -21.30
C SER A 13 -5.82 0.13 -21.71
N THR A 14 -6.54 -0.96 -21.95
CA THR A 14 -5.96 -2.24 -22.30
C THR A 14 -6.40 -2.67 -23.69
N TRP A 15 -5.47 -3.10 -24.52
CA TRP A 15 -5.74 -3.72 -25.81
C TRP A 15 -5.18 -5.14 -25.83
N PRO A 16 -5.89 -6.09 -26.49
CA PRO A 16 -5.34 -7.42 -26.69
C PRO A 16 -4.07 -7.34 -27.55
N VAL A 17 -3.00 -8.00 -27.08
CA VAL A 17 -1.74 -8.08 -27.83
C VAL A 17 -1.91 -9.11 -28.96
N PRO A 18 -1.59 -8.78 -30.22
CA PRO A 18 -1.66 -9.73 -31.33
C PRO A 18 -0.80 -10.97 -31.08
N ALA A 19 -1.26 -12.13 -31.56
CA ALA A 19 -0.58 -13.40 -31.31
C ALA A 19 0.85 -13.40 -31.91
N GLY A 20 1.84 -13.80 -31.11
CA GLY A 20 3.25 -13.85 -31.52
C GLY A 20 3.95 -12.48 -31.62
N PHE A 21 3.23 -11.36 -31.52
CA PHE A 21 3.82 -10.02 -31.57
C PHE A 21 4.81 -9.78 -30.42
N ARG A 22 4.49 -10.28 -29.21
CA ARG A 22 5.34 -10.13 -28.03
C ARG A 22 6.74 -10.73 -28.24
N ASP A 23 6.80 -11.92 -28.83
CA ASP A 23 8.08 -12.63 -29.04
C ASP A 23 8.88 -11.95 -30.16
N LYS A 24 8.21 -11.54 -31.25
CA LYS A 24 8.82 -10.73 -32.32
C LYS A 24 9.42 -9.43 -31.77
N LEU A 25 8.65 -8.68 -30.98
CA LEU A 25 9.09 -7.41 -30.42
C LEU A 25 10.24 -7.59 -29.44
N ASN A 26 10.24 -8.65 -28.61
CA ASN A 26 11.35 -8.91 -27.69
C ASN A 26 12.68 -9.13 -28.41
N VAL A 27 12.67 -9.87 -29.52
CA VAL A 27 13.87 -10.13 -30.33
C VAL A 27 14.29 -8.87 -31.09
N ALA A 28 13.34 -8.11 -31.63
CA ALA A 28 13.63 -6.96 -32.47
C ALA A 28 13.78 -5.62 -31.73
N TRP A 29 13.52 -5.57 -30.41
CA TRP A 29 13.44 -4.29 -29.68
C TRP A 29 14.71 -3.45 -29.79
N GLU A 30 15.89 -4.07 -29.68
CA GLU A 30 17.16 -3.35 -29.79
C GLU A 30 17.32 -2.70 -31.16
N ALA A 31 16.99 -3.43 -32.24
CA ALA A 31 17.02 -2.88 -33.59
C ALA A 31 15.98 -1.76 -33.78
N VAL A 32 14.78 -1.91 -33.21
CA VAL A 32 13.72 -0.88 -33.25
C VAL A 32 14.17 0.39 -32.52
N SER A 33 14.73 0.26 -31.32
CA SER A 33 15.13 1.41 -30.51
C SER A 33 16.32 2.15 -31.13
N GLU A 34 17.36 1.43 -31.58
CA GLU A 34 18.51 2.02 -32.27
C GLU A 34 18.08 2.75 -33.54
N ARG A 35 17.19 2.13 -34.34
CA ARG A 35 16.67 2.74 -35.56
C ARG A 35 15.85 3.99 -35.29
N ALA A 36 14.98 3.96 -34.27
CA ALA A 36 14.17 5.10 -33.88
C ALA A 36 15.04 6.28 -33.42
N VAL A 37 16.10 6.01 -32.65
CA VAL A 37 17.07 7.03 -32.20
C VAL A 37 17.85 7.59 -33.39
N GLN A 38 18.29 6.73 -34.31
CA GLN A 38 19.00 7.16 -35.53
C GLN A 38 18.13 8.10 -36.37
N LEU A 39 16.87 7.74 -36.61
CA LEU A 39 15.91 8.55 -37.35
C LEU A 39 15.56 9.87 -36.63
N ALA A 40 15.64 9.90 -35.30
CA ALA A 40 15.49 11.11 -34.49
C ALA A 40 16.74 12.00 -34.41
N GLY A 41 17.81 11.68 -35.15
CA GLY A 41 19.05 12.46 -35.16
C GLY A 41 20.01 12.13 -34.01
N GLY A 42 19.89 10.95 -33.41
CA GLY A 42 20.79 10.45 -32.35
C GLY A 42 20.35 10.78 -30.92
N ASP A 43 19.21 11.45 -30.73
CA ASP A 43 18.68 11.81 -29.40
C ASP A 43 17.42 10.97 -29.06
N PRO A 44 17.48 10.09 -28.05
CA PRO A 44 16.34 9.24 -27.66
C PRO A 44 15.14 10.04 -27.13
N GLN A 45 15.33 11.27 -26.66
CA GLN A 45 14.23 12.12 -26.17
C GLN A 45 13.50 12.87 -27.28
N ARG A 46 13.94 12.72 -28.54
CA ARG A 46 13.36 13.38 -29.72
C ARG A 46 12.64 12.41 -30.65
N VAL A 47 12.40 11.18 -30.22
CA VAL A 47 11.64 10.20 -30.99
C VAL A 47 10.17 10.60 -30.98
N THR A 48 9.65 10.95 -32.16
CA THR A 48 8.21 11.19 -32.38
C THR A 48 7.48 9.87 -32.64
N ARG A 49 6.16 9.89 -32.53
CA ARG A 49 5.31 8.71 -32.82
C ARG A 49 5.56 8.17 -34.24
N ASP A 50 5.62 9.05 -35.23
CA ASP A 50 5.72 8.63 -36.63
C ASP A 50 7.12 8.05 -36.91
N ILE A 51 8.18 8.65 -36.35
CA ILE A 51 9.54 8.10 -36.40
C ILE A 51 9.60 6.70 -35.78
N PHE A 52 8.95 6.51 -34.63
CA PHE A 52 8.91 5.20 -33.98
C PHE A 52 8.16 4.15 -34.82
N ILE A 53 7.02 4.50 -35.41
CA ILE A 53 6.25 3.59 -36.27
C ILE A 53 7.08 3.17 -37.49
N ASP A 54 7.80 4.10 -38.11
CA ASP A 54 8.66 3.80 -39.24
C ASP A 54 9.84 2.90 -38.83
N ALA A 55 10.45 3.15 -37.67
CA ALA A 55 11.49 2.28 -37.11
C ALA A 55 10.98 0.85 -36.83
N VAL A 56 9.74 0.69 -36.36
CA VAL A 56 9.11 -0.62 -36.17
C VAL A 56 8.94 -1.35 -37.50
N ARG A 57 8.47 -0.66 -38.55
CA ARG A 57 8.30 -1.26 -39.88
C ARG A 57 9.62 -1.67 -40.53
N ASP A 58 10.65 -0.86 -40.34
CA ASP A 58 12.00 -1.14 -40.83
C ASP A 58 12.59 -2.39 -40.13
N ALA A 59 12.44 -2.48 -38.80
CA ALA A 59 13.08 -3.52 -38.00
C ALA A 59 12.28 -4.84 -37.92
N LEU A 60 10.97 -4.81 -38.21
CA LEU A 60 10.10 -6.00 -38.23
C LEU A 60 9.52 -6.24 -39.64
N PRO A 61 10.32 -6.79 -40.58
CA PRO A 61 9.82 -7.18 -41.89
C PRO A 61 8.80 -8.31 -41.73
N GLY A 62 7.55 -8.07 -42.14
CA GLY A 62 6.44 -9.01 -41.98
C GLY A 62 5.42 -8.65 -40.89
N LEU A 63 5.37 -7.38 -40.49
CA LEU A 63 4.31 -6.84 -39.62
C LEU A 63 2.94 -6.97 -40.31
N SER A 64 1.99 -7.65 -39.66
CA SER A 64 0.62 -7.72 -40.16
C SER A 64 -0.10 -6.37 -40.02
N SER A 65 -1.22 -6.18 -40.72
CA SER A 65 -2.03 -4.96 -40.58
C SER A 65 -2.59 -4.80 -39.16
N GLU A 66 -2.89 -5.91 -38.48
CA GLU A 66 -3.35 -5.92 -37.09
C GLU A 66 -2.22 -5.56 -36.12
N GLU A 67 -1.00 -6.06 -36.35
CA GLU A 67 0.18 -5.71 -35.56
C GLU A 67 0.53 -4.22 -35.74
N ASP A 68 0.49 -3.69 -36.96
CA ASP A 68 0.74 -2.28 -37.25
C ASP A 68 -0.30 -1.37 -36.57
N ASP A 69 -1.59 -1.69 -36.66
CA ASP A 69 -2.66 -0.92 -36.00
C ASP A 69 -2.53 -0.98 -34.47
N TYR A 70 -2.19 -2.13 -33.91
CA TYR A 70 -1.90 -2.28 -32.48
C TYR A 70 -0.77 -1.34 -32.02
N VAL A 71 0.37 -1.33 -32.74
CA VAL A 71 1.50 -0.44 -32.42
C VAL A 71 1.08 1.03 -32.48
N ARG A 72 0.34 1.44 -33.51
CA ARG A 72 -0.13 2.83 -33.66
C ARG A 72 -1.02 3.26 -32.49
N ARG A 73 -1.96 2.41 -32.08
CA ARG A 73 -2.90 2.71 -30.98
C ARG A 73 -2.19 2.84 -29.64
N VAL A 74 -1.30 1.90 -29.31
CA VAL A 74 -0.55 1.93 -28.05
C VAL A 74 0.41 3.12 -28.03
N ALA A 75 1.14 3.37 -29.12
CA ALA A 75 2.07 4.50 -29.22
C ALA A 75 1.35 5.85 -29.07
N LEU A 76 0.17 6.00 -29.66
CA LEU A 76 -0.66 7.20 -29.48
C LEU A 76 -1.13 7.36 -28.03
N ALA A 77 -1.54 6.28 -27.37
CA ALA A 77 -1.97 6.37 -25.99
C ALA A 77 -0.82 6.75 -25.05
N VAL A 78 0.37 6.16 -25.24
CA VAL A 78 1.56 6.46 -24.44
C VAL A 78 2.02 7.92 -24.60
N ILE A 79 2.00 8.48 -25.81
CA ILE A 79 2.43 9.88 -26.02
C ILE A 79 1.45 10.89 -25.38
N GLN A 80 0.18 10.51 -25.22
CA GLN A 80 -0.86 11.34 -24.58
C GLN A 80 -0.83 11.29 -23.05
N GLU A 81 -0.16 10.31 -22.43
CA GLU A 81 -0.09 10.18 -20.96
C GLU A 81 0.69 11.32 -20.29
N ALA A 82 1.75 11.80 -20.95
CA ALA A 82 2.53 12.91 -20.42
C ALA A 82 1.84 14.25 -20.71
N ARG A 83 1.59 15.05 -19.66
CA ARG A 83 1.18 16.46 -19.84
C ARG A 83 2.38 17.24 -20.38
N GLY A 84 2.25 17.82 -21.58
CA GLY A 84 3.33 18.56 -22.22
C GLY A 84 3.09 18.79 -23.71
N SER A 85 4.17 18.88 -24.49
CA SER A 85 4.11 19.10 -25.93
C SER A 85 3.49 17.92 -26.70
N GLN A 86 3.51 16.71 -26.13
CA GLN A 86 2.98 15.47 -26.74
C GLN A 86 3.57 15.17 -28.14
N VAL A 87 4.73 15.75 -28.44
CA VAL A 87 5.43 15.55 -29.73
C VAL A 87 6.42 14.40 -29.67
N PHE A 88 7.06 14.21 -28.52
CA PHE A 88 8.11 13.22 -28.30
C PHE A 88 7.74 12.25 -27.19
N PHE A 89 8.22 11.02 -27.27
CA PHE A 89 8.11 10.08 -26.17
C PHE A 89 9.00 10.51 -25.00
N ALA A 90 8.44 10.45 -23.79
CA ALA A 90 9.19 10.76 -22.57
C ALA A 90 10.19 9.66 -22.21
N ASP A 91 9.86 8.40 -22.51
CA ASP A 91 10.64 7.22 -22.18
C ASP A 91 10.30 6.07 -23.16
N LEU A 92 11.32 5.55 -23.86
CA LEU A 92 11.16 4.45 -24.82
C LEU A 92 11.04 3.09 -24.12
N ASP A 93 11.64 2.90 -22.95
CA ASP A 93 11.49 1.66 -22.17
C ASP A 93 10.08 1.56 -21.58
N PHE A 94 9.50 2.70 -21.20
CA PHE A 94 8.08 2.77 -20.85
C PHE A 94 7.18 2.38 -22.03
N LEU A 95 7.46 2.88 -23.24
CA LEU A 95 6.74 2.51 -24.47
C LEU A 95 6.88 1.02 -24.78
N ARG A 96 8.08 0.45 -24.62
CA ARG A 96 8.34 -0.99 -24.75
C ARG A 96 7.44 -1.80 -23.83
N ALA A 97 7.45 -1.45 -22.54
CA ALA A 97 6.69 -2.16 -21.53
C ALA A 97 5.19 -2.07 -21.83
N ALA A 98 4.70 -0.91 -22.29
CA ALA A 98 3.30 -0.74 -22.70
C ALA A 98 2.94 -1.64 -23.90
N LEU A 99 3.80 -1.73 -24.92
CA LEU A 99 3.61 -2.58 -26.09
C LEU A 99 3.65 -4.08 -25.77
N LEU A 100 4.52 -4.52 -24.86
CA LEU A 100 4.62 -5.92 -24.46
C LEU A 100 3.44 -6.38 -23.60
N GLN A 101 2.85 -5.46 -22.82
CA GLN A 101 1.78 -5.77 -21.89
C GLN A 101 0.38 -5.47 -22.45
N GLY A 102 0.27 -4.66 -23.51
CA GLY A 102 -1.00 -4.17 -24.02
C GLY A 102 -1.72 -3.23 -23.06
N ARG A 103 -0.99 -2.61 -22.12
CA ARG A 103 -1.51 -1.66 -21.12
C ARG A 103 -0.75 -0.35 -21.25
N VAL A 104 -1.45 0.78 -21.32
CA VAL A 104 -0.80 2.10 -21.36
C VAL A 104 0.05 2.36 -20.13
N HIS A 105 -0.42 1.90 -18.96
CA HIS A 105 0.35 1.88 -17.73
C HIS A 105 0.91 0.47 -17.52
N PRO A 106 2.22 0.29 -17.68
CA PRO A 106 2.86 -0.99 -17.41
C PRO A 106 2.70 -1.39 -15.93
N SER A 107 2.62 -2.69 -15.67
CA SER A 107 2.48 -3.30 -14.35
C SER A 107 3.61 -2.93 -13.39
N ASP A 108 4.76 -2.50 -13.90
CA ASP A 108 5.90 -2.09 -13.07
C ASP A 108 5.63 -0.78 -12.31
N LEU A 109 4.59 -0.04 -12.72
CA LEU A 109 4.04 1.10 -11.98
C LEU A 109 2.85 0.72 -11.08
N ASP A 110 2.40 -0.53 -11.08
CA ASP A 110 1.32 -0.94 -10.18
C ASP A 110 1.83 -0.88 -8.73
N ALA A 111 0.97 -0.39 -7.82
CA ALA A 111 1.31 -0.34 -6.40
C ALA A 111 1.55 -1.78 -5.88
N PRO A 112 2.55 -1.99 -5.00
CA PRO A 112 2.81 -3.32 -4.46
C PRO A 112 1.54 -3.84 -3.79
N PRO A 113 1.10 -5.07 -4.11
CA PRO A 113 -0.09 -5.64 -3.50
C PRO A 113 0.18 -5.89 -2.01
N PRO A 114 -0.88 -5.85 -1.17
CA PRO A 114 -0.75 -6.32 0.20
C PRO A 114 -0.37 -7.80 0.20
N THR A 115 0.35 -8.23 1.23
CA THR A 115 0.72 -9.62 1.44
C THR A 115 -0.09 -10.21 2.57
N THR A 116 -0.67 -11.39 2.36
CA THR A 116 -1.42 -12.13 3.37
C THR A 116 -0.73 -13.46 3.62
N THR A 117 -0.29 -13.71 4.85
CA THR A 117 0.13 -15.03 5.33
C THR A 117 -1.00 -15.71 6.11
N GLN A 118 -0.73 -16.83 6.79
CA GLN A 118 -1.76 -17.62 7.49
C GLN A 118 -2.55 -16.82 8.54
N SER A 119 -2.00 -15.79 9.14
CA SER A 119 -2.73 -14.93 10.08
C SER A 119 -2.47 -13.45 9.88
N LEU A 120 -1.45 -13.07 9.13
CA LEU A 120 -0.99 -11.69 9.04
C LEU A 120 -1.36 -11.08 7.69
N PHE A 121 -2.12 -10.00 7.73
CA PHE A 121 -2.28 -9.11 6.58
C PHE A 121 -1.29 -7.96 6.71
N SER A 122 -0.43 -7.79 5.71
CA SER A 122 0.62 -6.77 5.68
C SER A 122 0.44 -5.84 4.48
N THR A 123 0.51 -4.53 4.71
CA THR A 123 0.40 -3.53 3.66
C THR A 123 1.52 -2.51 3.77
N GLN A 124 2.15 -2.20 2.63
CA GLN A 124 3.11 -1.11 2.57
C GLN A 124 2.35 0.22 2.52
N THR A 125 2.63 1.06 3.51
CA THR A 125 2.15 2.44 3.58
C THR A 125 3.29 3.39 3.28
N ARG A 126 2.98 4.67 3.05
CA ARG A 126 3.98 5.72 2.80
C ARG A 126 5.05 5.81 3.91
N THR A 127 4.70 5.45 5.14
CA THR A 127 5.57 5.56 6.32
C THR A 127 6.13 4.22 6.80
N GLY A 128 6.01 3.16 6.00
CA GLY A 128 6.48 1.82 6.35
C GLY A 128 5.38 0.75 6.25
N THR A 129 5.63 -0.43 6.79
CA THR A 129 4.69 -1.56 6.72
C THR A 129 3.73 -1.55 7.90
N LYS A 130 2.44 -1.72 7.64
CA LYS A 130 1.41 -1.99 8.66
C LYS A 130 0.97 -3.44 8.58
N ASN A 131 0.87 -4.08 9.73
CA ASN A 131 0.50 -5.48 9.87
C ASN A 131 -0.77 -5.60 10.73
N LEU A 132 -1.63 -6.56 10.38
CA LEU A 132 -2.85 -6.88 11.11
C LEU A 132 -2.95 -8.39 11.29
N ASP A 133 -3.02 -8.85 12.55
CA ASP A 133 -3.24 -10.27 12.88
C ASP A 133 -4.73 -10.60 12.92
N LEU A 134 -5.18 -11.36 11.91
CA LEU A 134 -6.57 -11.69 11.66
C LEU A 134 -7.17 -12.66 12.69
N PHE A 135 -6.36 -13.41 13.44
CA PHE A 135 -6.87 -14.30 14.50
C PHE A 135 -7.16 -13.56 15.81
N LYS A 136 -6.66 -12.33 15.94
CA LYS A 136 -6.78 -11.52 17.16
C LYS A 136 -7.69 -10.31 16.97
N THR A 137 -7.94 -9.90 15.73
CA THR A 137 -8.76 -8.72 15.46
C THR A 137 -9.48 -8.80 14.12
N THR A 138 -10.62 -8.12 14.08
CA THR A 138 -11.35 -7.80 12.84
C THR A 138 -10.94 -6.44 12.28
N GLY A 139 -9.96 -5.77 12.90
CA GLY A 139 -9.54 -4.39 12.70
C GLY A 139 -10.40 -3.34 13.42
N VAL A 140 -11.65 -3.67 13.76
CA VAL A 140 -12.53 -2.84 14.62
C VAL A 140 -12.60 -3.42 16.02
N ASN A 141 -12.94 -4.71 16.12
CA ASN A 141 -13.02 -5.43 17.38
C ASN A 141 -11.76 -6.27 17.58
N TRP A 142 -11.17 -6.13 18.76
CA TRP A 142 -9.97 -6.83 19.19
C TRP A 142 -10.34 -7.82 20.29
N ARG A 143 -9.73 -9.01 20.25
CA ARG A 143 -9.90 -10.02 21.28
C ARG A 143 -9.21 -9.56 22.56
N ILE A 144 -10.00 -9.30 23.60
CA ILE A 144 -9.47 -8.91 24.92
C ILE A 144 -8.87 -10.16 25.60
N PRO A 145 -7.62 -10.10 26.09
CA PRO A 145 -7.00 -11.20 26.83
C PRO A 145 -7.79 -11.56 28.08
N LYS A 146 -7.83 -12.85 28.42
CA LYS A 146 -8.62 -13.35 29.54
C LYS A 146 -8.08 -12.81 30.87
N GLY A 147 -8.95 -12.20 31.67
CA GLY A 147 -8.59 -11.66 32.99
C GLY A 147 -7.93 -10.27 32.97
N PHE A 148 -7.60 -9.74 31.78
CA PHE A 148 -6.98 -8.42 31.63
C PHE A 148 -7.93 -7.30 32.09
N LEU A 149 -9.17 -7.29 31.61
CA LEU A 149 -10.09 -6.16 31.79
C LEU A 149 -10.36 -5.83 33.27
N GLY A 150 -10.54 -6.86 34.10
CA GLY A 150 -10.78 -6.66 35.54
C GLY A 150 -9.58 -6.04 36.24
N ARG A 151 -8.36 -6.49 35.90
CA ARG A 151 -7.11 -5.92 36.42
C ARG A 151 -6.90 -4.49 35.94
N TYR A 152 -7.08 -4.26 34.64
CA TYR A 152 -6.88 -2.96 34.01
C TYR A 152 -7.85 -1.91 34.58
N ASN A 153 -9.14 -2.23 34.70
CA ASN A 153 -10.14 -1.28 35.18
C ASN A 153 -9.88 -0.82 36.61
N ALA A 154 -9.30 -1.67 37.46
CA ALA A 154 -8.98 -1.33 38.84
C ALA A 154 -7.91 -0.23 38.96
N VAL A 155 -7.03 -0.09 37.95
CA VAL A 155 -5.85 0.80 38.01
C VAL A 155 -5.69 1.69 36.76
N SER A 156 -6.71 1.75 35.90
CA SER A 156 -6.68 2.48 34.61
C SER A 156 -6.24 3.95 34.75
N ALA A 157 -6.80 4.66 35.73
CA ALA A 157 -6.44 6.04 36.01
C ALA A 157 -4.97 6.20 36.44
N GLU A 158 -4.44 5.25 37.19
CA GLU A 158 -3.04 5.25 37.65
C GLU A 158 -2.08 5.00 36.49
N ILE A 159 -2.45 4.16 35.51
CA ILE A 159 -1.69 3.95 34.28
C ILE A 159 -1.56 5.24 33.48
N LEU A 160 -2.67 5.96 33.28
CA LEU A 160 -2.67 7.23 32.54
C LEU A 160 -1.80 8.29 33.24
N ARG A 161 -1.92 8.37 34.57
CA ARG A 161 -1.07 9.23 35.39
C ARG A 161 0.40 8.86 35.21
N ARG A 162 0.73 7.58 35.32
CA ARG A 162 2.11 7.11 35.20
C ARG A 162 2.71 7.35 33.81
N ALA A 163 1.95 7.10 32.75
CA ALA A 163 2.39 7.33 31.37
C ALA A 163 2.72 8.81 31.12
N THR A 164 1.94 9.72 31.70
CA THR A 164 2.14 11.16 31.56
C THR A 164 3.28 11.68 32.43
N GLU A 165 3.49 11.13 33.63
CA GLU A 165 4.70 11.38 34.43
C GLU A 165 5.98 10.99 33.69
N MET A 166 5.98 9.86 32.97
CA MET A 166 7.15 9.38 32.23
C MET A 166 7.59 10.32 31.10
N VAL A 167 6.69 11.17 30.61
CA VAL A 167 6.99 12.22 29.62
C VAL A 167 7.15 13.61 30.25
N GLY A 168 7.25 13.67 31.58
CA GLY A 168 7.55 14.89 32.34
C GLY A 168 6.34 15.76 32.69
N ALA A 169 5.11 15.22 32.62
CA ALA A 169 3.94 15.96 33.09
C ALA A 169 3.95 16.08 34.63
N ARG A 170 3.64 17.27 35.14
CA ARG A 170 3.38 17.50 36.55
C ARG A 170 1.90 17.29 36.86
N HIS A 171 1.64 16.73 38.05
CA HIS A 171 0.30 16.39 38.53
C HIS A 171 -0.16 17.26 39.69
N ASP A 172 0.51 18.39 39.93
CA ASP A 172 0.14 19.42 40.91
C ASP A 172 -0.88 20.44 40.35
N GLY A 173 -1.22 20.34 39.07
CA GLY A 173 -2.28 21.12 38.42
C GLY A 173 -2.51 20.72 36.96
N ASN A 174 -3.49 21.37 36.31
CA ASN A 174 -3.94 20.97 34.96
C ASN A 174 -3.20 21.67 33.80
N LYS A 175 -2.16 22.45 34.08
CA LYS A 175 -1.46 23.25 33.06
C LYS A 175 -0.82 22.38 31.99
N ASP A 176 -0.19 21.28 32.38
CA ASP A 176 0.54 20.40 31.47
C ASP A 176 -0.40 19.59 30.55
N VAL A 177 -1.68 19.43 30.96
CA VAL A 177 -2.75 18.86 30.12
C VAL A 177 -3.03 19.80 28.95
N VAL A 178 -3.31 21.07 29.24
CA VAL A 178 -3.67 22.08 28.23
C VAL A 178 -2.46 22.45 27.36
N ALA A 179 -1.25 22.42 27.94
CA ALA A 179 -0.01 22.63 27.19
C ALA A 179 0.34 21.46 26.24
N GLY A 180 -0.42 20.35 26.28
CA GLY A 180 -0.28 19.23 25.36
C GLY A 180 0.87 18.28 25.71
N VAL A 181 1.40 18.31 26.93
CA VAL A 181 2.45 17.37 27.37
C VAL A 181 1.93 15.94 27.36
N TRP A 182 0.65 15.76 27.70
CA TRP A 182 -0.03 14.46 27.69
C TRP A 182 -0.10 13.82 26.29
N GLY A 183 -0.08 14.64 25.23
CA GLY A 183 -0.08 14.18 23.84
C GLY A 183 1.28 13.70 23.33
N ARG A 184 2.32 13.67 24.19
CA ARG A 184 3.69 13.25 23.84
C ARG A 184 4.03 11.83 24.29
N VAL A 185 3.04 11.05 24.70
CA VAL A 185 3.24 9.66 25.09
C VAL A 185 3.33 8.79 23.84
N ASP A 186 4.48 8.16 23.63
CA ASP A 186 4.66 7.12 22.62
C ASP A 186 4.16 5.75 23.12
N VAL A 187 4.03 4.79 22.21
CA VAL A 187 3.52 3.44 22.51
C VAL A 187 4.39 2.70 23.53
N GLY A 188 5.71 2.79 23.40
CA GLY A 188 6.64 2.11 24.30
C GLY A 188 6.56 2.67 25.72
N THR A 189 6.44 3.98 25.85
CA THR A 189 6.23 4.66 27.13
C THR A 189 4.91 4.23 27.78
N PHE A 190 3.81 4.18 27.01
CA PHE A 190 2.51 3.73 27.53
C PHE A 190 2.54 2.27 28.00
N VAL A 191 3.12 1.37 27.21
CA VAL A 191 3.30 -0.06 27.59
C VAL A 191 4.19 -0.17 28.84
N GLY A 192 5.24 0.64 28.94
CA GLY A 192 6.08 0.73 30.12
C GLY A 192 5.33 1.12 31.39
N ALA A 193 4.42 2.10 31.29
CA ALA A 193 3.55 2.50 32.39
C ALA A 193 2.58 1.36 32.79
N CYS A 194 1.95 0.70 31.81
CA CYS A 194 1.10 -0.47 32.06
C CYS A 194 1.86 -1.57 32.81
N ARG A 195 3.09 -1.88 32.39
CA ARG A 195 3.93 -2.91 33.02
C ARG A 195 4.24 -2.60 34.49
N GLN A 196 4.53 -1.34 34.79
CA GLN A 196 4.84 -0.89 36.16
C GLN A 196 3.62 -0.97 37.08
N ILE A 197 2.45 -0.52 36.61
CA ILE A 197 1.25 -0.42 37.45
C ILE A 197 0.54 -1.78 37.60
N LEU A 198 0.47 -2.60 36.54
CA LEU A 198 -0.24 -3.89 36.59
C LEU A 198 0.56 -5.01 37.28
N GLY A 199 1.78 -4.73 37.74
CA GLY A 199 2.66 -5.72 38.36
C GLY A 199 3.21 -6.76 37.39
N GLY A 200 3.31 -6.41 36.09
CA GLY A 200 3.69 -7.30 35.01
C GLY A 200 2.57 -7.56 34.00
N LEU A 201 2.96 -7.80 32.76
CA LEU A 201 2.08 -8.11 31.64
C LEU A 201 2.44 -9.49 31.10
N SER A 202 1.43 -10.30 30.80
CA SER A 202 1.67 -11.48 29.96
C SER A 202 2.03 -11.03 28.52
N PRO A 203 2.73 -11.87 27.72
CA PRO A 203 3.03 -11.53 26.33
C PRO A 203 1.78 -11.17 25.51
N GLU A 204 0.66 -11.85 25.75
CA GLU A 204 -0.62 -11.60 25.07
C GLU A 204 -1.24 -10.26 25.50
N GLU A 205 -1.17 -9.92 26.80
CA GLU A 205 -1.63 -8.62 27.31
C GLU A 205 -0.78 -7.47 26.77
N GLU A 206 0.53 -7.64 26.75
CA GLU A 206 1.46 -6.62 26.24
C GLU A 206 1.24 -6.38 24.74
N GLU A 207 1.11 -7.45 23.95
CA GLU A 207 0.81 -7.37 22.52
C GLU A 207 -0.54 -6.69 22.27
N TYR A 208 -1.59 -7.04 23.03
CA TYR A 208 -2.90 -6.42 22.92
C TYR A 208 -2.84 -4.90 23.16
N ILE A 209 -2.17 -4.47 24.23
CA ILE A 209 -2.02 -3.05 24.56
C ILE A 209 -1.23 -2.33 23.46
N ALA A 210 -0.09 -2.91 23.03
CA ALA A 210 0.78 -2.31 22.02
C ALA A 210 0.04 -2.14 20.69
N CYS A 211 -0.73 -3.14 20.27
CA CYS A 211 -1.51 -3.08 19.03
C CYS A 211 -2.58 -1.97 19.07
N LEU A 212 -3.38 -1.89 20.14
CA LEU A 212 -4.42 -0.85 20.26
C LEU A 212 -3.80 0.55 20.35
N ALA A 213 -2.71 0.71 21.09
CA ALA A 213 -2.00 1.98 21.21
C ALA A 213 -1.40 2.42 19.87
N ALA A 214 -0.80 1.50 19.10
CA ALA A 214 -0.25 1.77 17.78
C ALA A 214 -1.32 2.22 16.78
N GLU A 215 -2.54 1.68 16.84
CA GLU A 215 -3.66 2.14 16.02
C GLU A 215 -4.12 3.57 16.37
N GLN A 216 -3.87 4.04 17.59
CA GLN A 216 -4.17 5.42 18.01
C GLN A 216 -3.06 6.43 17.66
N VAL A 217 -1.95 5.98 17.06
CA VAL A 217 -0.88 6.87 16.59
C VAL A 217 -1.24 7.45 15.21
N PRO A 218 -1.32 8.79 15.06
CA PRO A 218 -1.55 9.42 13.77
C PRO A 218 -0.44 9.14 12.76
N PRO A 219 -0.74 9.06 11.44
CA PRO A 219 0.28 8.96 10.41
C PRO A 219 1.30 10.10 10.51
N GLY A 220 2.59 9.76 10.52
CA GLY A 220 3.69 10.74 10.64
C GLY A 220 4.00 11.22 12.06
N SER A 221 3.32 10.69 13.08
CA SER A 221 3.60 10.92 14.50
C SER A 221 4.22 9.67 15.14
N ALA A 222 4.98 9.86 16.22
CA ALA A 222 5.41 8.78 17.12
C ALA A 222 4.51 8.68 18.37
N PHE A 223 3.63 9.65 18.59
CA PHE A 223 2.85 9.82 19.80
C PHE A 223 1.38 9.45 19.62
N ILE A 224 0.79 8.90 20.67
CA ILE A 224 -0.64 8.56 20.76
C ILE A 224 -1.45 9.84 20.72
N ARG A 225 -2.52 9.87 19.91
CA ARG A 225 -3.34 11.08 19.73
C ARG A 225 -4.04 11.55 21.00
N ASP A 226 -4.67 10.62 21.71
CA ASP A 226 -5.57 10.91 22.82
C ASP A 226 -5.55 9.74 23.82
N LEU A 227 -4.98 9.98 25.00
CA LEU A 227 -4.82 8.99 26.06
C LEU A 227 -6.16 8.61 26.72
N PRO A 228 -7.03 9.55 27.15
CA PRO A 228 -8.39 9.21 27.59
C PRO A 228 -9.20 8.42 26.56
N PHE A 229 -9.01 8.68 25.28
CA PHE A 229 -9.65 7.89 24.24
C PHE A 229 -9.07 6.47 24.12
N LEU A 230 -7.73 6.34 24.16
CA LEU A 230 -7.06 5.03 24.20
C LEU A 230 -7.53 4.17 25.38
N ASP A 231 -7.72 4.78 26.56
CA ASP A 231 -8.25 4.08 27.74
C ASP A 231 -9.61 3.43 27.45
N LYS A 232 -10.53 4.18 26.84
CA LYS A 232 -11.84 3.63 26.42
C LYS A 232 -11.70 2.54 25.36
N CYS A 233 -10.75 2.67 24.43
CA CYS A 233 -10.47 1.64 23.44
C CYS A 233 -10.02 0.32 24.09
N LEU A 234 -9.14 0.39 25.10
CA LEU A 234 -8.67 -0.78 25.85
C LEU A 234 -9.78 -1.43 26.69
N GLN A 235 -10.64 -0.62 27.30
CA GLN A 235 -11.77 -1.13 28.07
C GLN A 235 -12.81 -1.84 27.19
N GLN A 236 -13.03 -1.33 25.97
CA GLN A 236 -14.05 -1.85 25.05
C GLN A 236 -13.52 -2.92 24.10
N GLY A 237 -12.19 -3.03 23.94
CA GLY A 237 -11.57 -3.83 22.89
C GLY A 237 -11.96 -3.37 21.48
N ARG A 238 -12.14 -2.05 21.30
CA ARG A 238 -12.62 -1.47 20.05
C ARG A 238 -11.80 -0.26 19.64
N THR A 239 -11.46 -0.19 18.36
CA THR A 239 -10.85 0.99 17.74
C THR A 239 -11.81 1.62 16.73
N PRO A 240 -11.82 2.96 16.55
CA PRO A 240 -12.65 3.64 15.56
C PRO A 240 -12.10 3.48 14.12
N THR A 241 -11.44 2.36 13.84
CA THR A 241 -10.74 2.15 12.57
C THR A 241 -11.77 1.98 11.45
N ALA A 242 -11.82 2.95 10.54
CA ALA A 242 -12.55 2.80 9.29
C ALA A 242 -11.73 1.89 8.36
N ILE A 243 -11.89 0.58 8.52
CA ILE A 243 -11.20 -0.40 7.68
C ILE A 243 -11.64 -0.19 6.24
N LYS A 244 -10.65 0.11 5.39
CA LYS A 244 -10.84 0.28 3.95
C LYS A 244 -9.99 -0.75 3.24
N GLY A 245 -10.50 -1.23 2.11
CA GLY A 245 -9.68 -1.98 1.16
C GLY A 245 -10.50 -3.01 0.41
N PRO A 246 -10.34 -3.11 -0.92
CA PRO A 246 -10.99 -4.14 -1.72
C PRO A 246 -10.54 -5.55 -1.33
N GLU A 247 -9.36 -5.69 -0.72
CA GLU A 247 -8.75 -7.00 -0.40
C GLU A 247 -8.84 -7.34 1.10
N LEU A 248 -8.74 -6.36 2.00
CA LEU A 248 -8.72 -6.60 3.45
C LEU A 248 -10.09 -7.04 3.99
N LEU A 249 -11.18 -6.35 3.61
CA LEU A 249 -12.52 -6.67 4.11
C LEU A 249 -12.96 -8.10 3.73
N PRO A 250 -12.84 -8.55 2.47
CA PRO A 250 -13.14 -9.94 2.13
C PRO A 250 -12.26 -10.93 2.87
N THR A 251 -10.97 -10.62 3.05
CA THR A 251 -10.01 -11.52 3.73
C THR A 251 -10.38 -11.74 5.20
N ILE A 252 -10.90 -10.72 5.89
CA ILE A 252 -11.32 -10.84 7.30
C ILE A 252 -12.58 -11.69 7.43
N PHE A 253 -13.59 -11.45 6.60
CA PHE A 253 -14.95 -11.95 6.84
C PHE A 253 -15.32 -13.22 6.05
N LEU A 254 -14.61 -13.54 4.97
CA LEU A 254 -14.88 -14.74 4.18
C LEU A 254 -14.03 -15.94 4.60
N ASN A 255 -12.91 -15.72 5.30
CA ASN A 255 -12.08 -16.80 5.79
C ASN A 255 -12.44 -17.21 7.21
N ASN A 256 -12.23 -18.48 7.56
CA ASN A 256 -12.42 -18.95 8.93
C ASN A 256 -11.22 -18.56 9.82
N THR A 257 -11.30 -17.37 10.41
CA THR A 257 -10.32 -16.84 11.36
C THR A 257 -10.55 -17.32 12.80
N THR A 258 -11.62 -18.08 13.04
CA THR A 258 -12.03 -18.54 14.39
C THR A 258 -11.28 -19.78 14.86
N SER A 259 -11.01 -20.73 13.96
CA SER A 259 -10.37 -22.03 14.29
C SER A 259 -8.91 -22.12 13.85
N GLY A 260 -8.34 -21.07 13.25
CA GLY A 260 -6.97 -21.06 12.73
C GLY A 260 -6.78 -21.81 11.40
N GLN A 261 -7.85 -22.38 10.83
CA GLN A 261 -7.87 -22.95 9.48
C GLN A 261 -8.30 -21.90 8.47
N LEU A 262 -7.32 -21.21 7.87
CA LEU A 262 -7.54 -20.58 6.57
C LEU A 262 -7.43 -21.69 5.52
N ASP A 263 -8.53 -22.39 5.24
CA ASP A 263 -8.58 -23.18 4.01
C ASP A 263 -8.34 -22.22 2.85
N GLY A 264 -7.35 -22.53 2.02
CA GLY A 264 -6.79 -21.71 0.95
C GLY A 264 -7.75 -21.38 -0.19
N ALA A 265 -9.03 -21.10 0.07
CA ALA A 265 -9.95 -20.42 -0.82
C ALA A 265 -9.56 -18.93 -0.92
N SER A 266 -8.31 -18.66 -1.25
CA SER A 266 -7.91 -17.35 -1.70
C SER A 266 -8.75 -17.03 -2.93
N LEU A 267 -9.40 -15.87 -2.91
CA LEU A 267 -10.06 -15.18 -4.01
C LEU A 267 -9.08 -14.84 -5.17
N ARG A 268 -8.06 -15.67 -5.44
CA ARG A 268 -7.11 -15.50 -6.54
C ARG A 268 -7.75 -15.69 -7.93
N ARG A 269 -9.03 -16.05 -8.04
CA ARG A 269 -9.74 -16.21 -9.33
C ARG A 269 -11.24 -15.89 -9.30
N THR A 270 -11.65 -14.74 -8.78
CA THR A 270 -12.88 -14.13 -9.28
C THR A 270 -12.50 -12.93 -10.11
N GLY A 271 -12.08 -13.21 -11.34
CA GLY A 271 -12.12 -12.20 -12.40
C GLY A 271 -13.53 -11.63 -12.41
N GLY A 272 -13.63 -10.33 -12.13
CA GLY A 272 -14.89 -9.62 -12.14
C GLY A 272 -15.57 -9.82 -13.50
N ARG A 273 -16.61 -10.64 -13.52
CA ARG A 273 -17.71 -10.42 -14.44
C ARG A 273 -18.52 -9.27 -13.86
N THR A 274 -18.26 -8.08 -14.36
CA THR A 274 -19.29 -7.05 -14.43
C THR A 274 -20.38 -7.59 -15.35
N TYR A 275 -21.59 -7.74 -14.81
CA TYR A 275 -22.80 -7.83 -15.64
C TYR A 275 -23.06 -6.48 -16.32
#